data_AF-A0A537MRL5-F1
#
_entry.id   AF-A0A537MRL5-F1
#
_cell.length_a   1.000
_cell.length_b   1.000
_cell.length_c   1.000
_cell.angle_alpha   90.00
_cell.angle_beta   90.00
_cell.angle_gamma   90.00
#
_symmetry.space_group_name_H-M   'P 1'
#
loop_
_entity.id
_entity.type
_entity.pdbx_description
1 polymer ?
#
loop_
_entity_poly.entity_id
_entity_poly.type
_entity_poly.pdbx_seq_one_letter_code
_entity_poly.pdbx_strand_id
1 'polypeptide(L)'
;MSWLRATARQLAVAVVVLGLLSGRATAAAEDVCQLQLEVFINQTPTHLIGSFTLLAGGKIAVRRAEMEEIGLKPRGYASPDQMIVLDELAGLS
;
A
#
# COMPACT_ATOMS: atom_id res chain seq x y z
N MET A 1 -32.99 -50.12 4.35
CA MET A 1 -31.52 -49.92 4.34
C MET A 1 -31.26 -48.59 3.64
N SER A 2 -31.04 -47.53 4.41
CA SER A 2 -29.72 -46.88 4.48
C SER A 2 -29.35 -46.13 3.19
N TRP A 3 -30.05 -45.03 2.86
CA TRP A 3 -29.73 -43.64 3.27
C TRP A 3 -29.00 -42.86 2.17
N LEU A 4 -29.59 -41.72 1.80
CA LEU A 4 -28.93 -40.64 1.08
C LEU A 4 -27.65 -40.23 1.83
N ARG A 5 -26.52 -40.36 1.16
CA ARG A 5 -25.22 -39.76 1.47
C ARG A 5 -24.60 -39.42 0.12
N ALA A 6 -23.96 -38.31 -0.13
CA ALA A 6 -23.85 -37.06 0.59
C ALA A 6 -23.50 -36.04 -0.50
N THR A 7 -24.11 -34.87 -0.39
CA THR A 7 -23.67 -33.67 -1.09
C THR A 7 -22.17 -33.44 -0.89
N ALA A 8 -21.54 -32.90 -1.91
CA ALA A 8 -20.89 -31.58 -1.85
C ALA A 8 -19.51 -31.53 -2.51
N ARG A 9 -19.32 -30.39 -3.18
CA ARG A 9 -18.05 -29.71 -3.44
C ARG A 9 -17.10 -30.45 -4.36
N GLN A 10 -17.03 -29.99 -5.61
CA GLN A 10 -15.84 -29.26 -6.07
C GLN A 10 -16.28 -28.15 -7.05
N LEU A 11 -16.62 -26.97 -6.51
CA LEU A 11 -16.60 -25.74 -7.30
C LEU A 11 -15.14 -25.36 -7.47
N ALA A 12 -14.51 -25.78 -8.58
CA ALA A 12 -13.23 -25.26 -8.99
C ALA A 12 -13.44 -23.83 -9.49
N VAL A 13 -13.39 -22.85 -8.57
CA VAL A 13 -13.32 -21.43 -8.93
C VAL A 13 -11.91 -21.18 -9.43
N ALA A 14 -11.72 -21.21 -10.75
CA ALA A 14 -10.51 -20.74 -11.39
C ALA A 14 -10.48 -19.21 -11.28
N VAL A 15 -9.76 -18.67 -10.28
CA VAL A 15 -9.46 -17.25 -10.21
C VAL A 15 -8.37 -16.96 -11.24
N VAL A 16 -8.79 -16.54 -12.44
CA VAL A 16 -7.89 -15.96 -13.44
C VAL A 16 -7.55 -14.55 -12.95
N VAL A 17 -6.39 -14.40 -12.31
CA VAL A 17 -5.81 -13.07 -12.05
C VAL A 17 -5.27 -12.55 -13.37
N LEU A 18 -6.11 -11.81 -14.09
CA LEU A 18 -5.71 -11.09 -15.29
C LEU A 18 -4.87 -9.88 -14.84
N GLY A 19 -3.58 -10.11 -14.64
CA GLY A 19 -2.60 -9.06 -14.37
C GLY A 19 -2.42 -8.17 -15.60
N LEU A 20 -3.23 -7.12 -15.70
CA LEU A 20 -3.01 -6.02 -16.65
C LEU A 20 -1.74 -5.28 -16.21
N LEU A 21 -0.63 -5.61 -16.84
CA LEU A 21 0.63 -4.86 -16.85
C LEU A 21 0.39 -3.50 -17.52
N SER A 22 -0.25 -2.57 -16.81
CA SER A 22 -0.33 -1.16 -17.18
C SER A 22 0.73 -0.40 -16.38
N GLY A 23 1.96 -0.45 -16.88
CA GLY A 23 3.08 0.27 -16.29
C GLY A 23 4.29 0.16 -17.19
N ARG A 24 4.28 0.91 -18.31
CA ARG A 24 5.47 1.13 -19.13
C ARG A 24 6.45 1.94 -18.28
N ALA A 25 7.26 1.25 -17.48
CA ALA A 25 8.38 1.83 -16.76
C ALA A 25 9.40 2.32 -17.80
N THR A 26 9.34 3.61 -18.13
CA THR A 26 10.42 4.29 -18.83
C THR A 26 11.58 4.43 -17.85
N ALA A 27 12.59 3.59 -18.05
CA ALA A 27 13.85 3.65 -17.34
C ALA A 27 14.55 4.99 -17.58
N ALA A 28 14.82 5.73 -16.49
CA ALA A 28 16.00 6.57 -16.21
C ALA A 28 15.63 7.70 -15.23
N ALA A 29 15.56 7.38 -13.94
CA ALA A 29 15.75 8.35 -12.86
C ALA A 29 16.19 7.56 -11.63
N GLU A 30 17.26 7.99 -10.99
CA GLU A 30 17.94 7.28 -9.91
C GLU A 30 16.97 6.89 -8.78
N ASP A 31 16.71 5.58 -8.67
CA ASP A 31 16.13 4.85 -7.53
C ASP A 31 14.86 5.44 -6.88
N VAL A 32 13.98 6.07 -7.66
CA VAL A 32 12.65 6.49 -7.19
C VAL A 32 11.57 5.51 -7.67
N CYS A 33 10.94 4.78 -6.76
CA CYS A 33 9.90 3.78 -7.05
C CYS A 33 8.58 4.11 -6.34
N GLN A 34 7.46 4.04 -7.04
CA GLN A 34 6.15 4.22 -6.44
C GLN A 34 5.66 2.91 -5.82
N LEU A 35 5.22 2.96 -4.56
CA LEU A 35 4.77 1.83 -3.76
C LEU A 35 3.30 2.01 -3.35
N GLN A 36 2.60 0.89 -3.21
CA GLN A 36 1.24 0.82 -2.66
C GLN A 36 1.31 -0.14 -1.47
N LEU A 37 1.14 0.38 -0.25
CA LEU A 37 1.42 -0.37 0.98
C LEU A 37 0.22 -0.32 1.93
N GLU A 38 -0.05 -1.44 2.61
CA GLU A 38 -1.00 -1.47 3.73
C GLU A 38 -0.43 -0.69 4.93
N VAL A 39 -1.28 0.12 5.55
CA VAL A 39 -0.88 0.96 6.67
C VAL A 39 -1.25 0.31 8.00
N PHE A 40 -0.27 0.24 8.89
CA PHE A 40 -0.44 -0.14 10.28
C PHE A 40 -0.05 1.04 11.16
N ILE A 41 -0.92 1.42 12.09
CA ILE A 41 -0.64 2.49 13.07
C ILE A 41 -0.63 1.86 14.45
N ASN A 42 0.49 1.97 15.17
CA ASN A 42 0.66 1.35 16.48
C ASN A 42 0.30 -0.15 16.48
N GLN A 43 0.79 -0.89 15.46
CA GLN A 43 0.49 -2.30 15.20
C GLN A 43 -0.99 -2.63 14.90
N THR A 44 -1.85 -1.63 14.81
CA THR A 44 -3.26 -1.81 14.47
C THR A 44 -3.42 -1.64 12.95
N PRO A 45 -3.96 -2.64 12.24
CA PRO A 45 -4.24 -2.50 10.81
C PRO A 45 -5.28 -1.41 10.59
N THR A 46 -5.00 -0.48 9.69
CA THR A 46 -6.00 0.53 9.28
C THR A 46 -6.90 0.01 8.16
N HIS A 47 -6.51 -1.10 7.51
CA HIS A 47 -7.13 -1.62 6.29
C HIS A 47 -7.13 -0.62 5.12
N LEU A 48 -6.24 0.37 5.17
CA LEU A 48 -6.02 1.34 4.10
C LEU A 48 -4.75 1.00 3.34
N ILE A 49 -4.78 1.24 2.02
CA ILE A 49 -3.60 1.19 1.16
C ILE A 49 -3.20 2.63 0.87
N GLY A 50 -1.98 3.01 1.26
CA GLY A 50 -1.42 4.33 1.00
C GLY A 50 -0.46 4.33 -0.19
N SER A 51 -0.38 5.47 -0.87
CA SER A 51 0.61 5.69 -1.93
C SER A 51 1.92 6.25 -1.35
N PHE A 52 3.01 5.52 -1.57
CA PHE A 52 4.34 5.88 -1.08
C PHE A 52 5.34 5.98 -2.23
N THR A 53 6.47 6.62 -1.96
CA THR A 53 7.59 6.71 -2.87
C THR A 53 8.83 6.24 -2.14
N LEU A 54 9.43 5.15 -2.63
CA LEU A 54 10.80 4.80 -2.29
C LEU A 54 11.72 5.78 -3.01
N LEU A 55 12.53 6.51 -2.26
CA LEU A 55 13.54 7.43 -2.75
C LEU A 55 14.89 6.72 -2.79
N ALA A 56 15.82 7.31 -3.52
CA ALA A 56 17.20 6.85 -3.55
C ALA A 56 17.79 6.72 -2.15
N GLY A 57 18.49 5.62 -1.91
CA GLY A 57 19.01 5.26 -0.59
C GLY A 57 18.00 4.52 0.29
N GLY A 58 16.89 4.03 -0.27
CA GLY A 58 15.93 3.16 0.43
C GLY A 58 15.00 3.88 1.39
N LYS A 59 14.97 5.21 1.36
CA LYS A 59 14.09 6.01 2.21
C LYS A 59 12.67 6.00 1.66
N ILE A 60 11.67 5.89 2.52
CA ILE A 60 10.26 5.98 2.11
C ILE A 60 9.75 7.39 2.39
N ALA A 61 9.09 7.97 1.40
CA ALA A 61 8.38 9.25 1.51
C ALA A 61 6.91 9.10 1.13
N VAL A 62 6.10 10.00 1.66
CA VAL A 62 4.64 10.06 1.45
C VAL A 62 4.24 11.50 1.17
N ARG A 63 3.19 11.72 0.37
CA ARG A 63 2.62 13.07 0.24
C ARG A 63 1.88 13.43 1.52
N ARG A 64 1.86 14.72 1.87
CA ARG A 64 1.09 15.22 3.01
C ARG A 64 -0.39 14.80 2.93
N ALA A 65 -1.02 14.98 1.77
CA ALA A 65 -2.44 14.65 1.61
C ALA A 65 -2.72 13.16 1.90
N GLU A 66 -1.89 12.27 1.34
CA GLU A 66 -2.00 10.82 1.56
C GLU A 66 -1.79 10.47 3.04
N MET A 67 -0.87 11.16 3.72
CA MET A 67 -0.62 10.97 5.14
C MET A 67 -1.87 11.28 5.99
N GLU A 68 -2.58 12.36 5.65
CA GLU A 68 -3.85 12.73 6.29
C GLU A 68 -4.96 11.72 5.98
N GLU A 69 -5.00 11.15 4.78
CA GLU A 69 -5.95 10.10 4.37
C GLU A 69 -5.74 8.79 5.13
N ILE A 70 -4.49 8.41 5.40
CA ILE A 70 -4.16 7.21 6.18
C ILE A 70 -4.27 7.44 7.70
N GLY A 71 -4.73 8.61 8.14
CA GLY A 71 -5.02 8.92 9.54
C GLY A 71 -3.86 9.52 10.33
N LEU A 72 -2.76 9.89 9.66
CA LEU A 72 -1.60 10.54 10.28
C LEU A 72 -1.68 12.05 10.06
N LYS A 73 -1.51 12.85 11.12
CA LYS A 73 -1.54 14.32 11.02
C LYS A 73 -0.13 14.90 11.14
N PRO A 74 0.54 15.23 10.02
CA PRO A 74 1.83 15.89 10.09
C PRO A 74 1.69 17.27 10.74
N ARG A 75 2.59 17.58 11.68
CA ARG A 75 2.61 18.87 12.37
C ARG A 75 3.08 19.97 11.42
N GLY A 76 2.49 21.17 11.56
CA GLY A 76 2.84 22.34 10.76
C GLY A 76 2.03 22.49 9.47
N TYR A 77 2.18 23.64 8.82
CA TYR A 77 1.62 23.92 7.50
C TYR A 77 2.59 23.43 6.43
N ALA A 78 2.16 22.44 5.66
CA ALA A 78 2.86 21.92 4.50
C ALA A 78 1.86 21.84 3.34
N SER A 79 2.33 21.98 2.10
CA SER A 79 1.48 21.84 0.92
C SER A 79 0.94 20.40 0.84
N PRO A 80 -0.30 20.15 0.37
CA PRO A 80 -0.83 18.80 0.20
C PRO A 80 0.08 17.89 -0.66
N ASP A 81 0.75 18.46 -1.66
CA ASP A 81 1.67 17.76 -2.56
C ASP A 81 3.10 17.63 -2.01
N GLN A 82 3.37 18.19 -0.83
CA GLN A 82 4.71 18.12 -0.25
C GLN A 82 5.04 16.68 0.13
N MET A 83 6.19 16.20 -0.35
CA MET A 83 6.75 14.92 0.04
C MET A 83 7.37 15.03 1.43
N ILE A 84 7.01 14.10 2.30
CA ILE A 84 7.50 13.98 3.67
C ILE A 84 8.23 12.64 3.78
N VAL A 85 9.51 12.68 4.16
CA VAL A 85 10.33 11.47 4.37
C VAL A 85 9.95 10.86 5.73
N LEU A 86 9.48 9.61 5.72
CA LEU A 86 8.99 8.94 6.94
C LEU A 86 10.09 8.66 7.96
N ASP A 87 11.31 8.41 7.50
CA ASP A 87 12.51 8.21 8.34
C ASP A 87 12.85 9.43 9.20
N GLU A 88 12.46 10.63 8.77
CA GLU A 88 12.77 11.90 9.44
C GLU A 88 11.67 12.32 10.44
N LEU A 89 10.56 11.58 10.49
CA LEU A 89 9.45 11.83 11.41
C LEU A 89 9.74 11.20 12.77
N ALA A 90 9.99 12.04 13.76
CA ALA A 90 10.13 11.62 15.15
C ALA A 90 8.89 10.85 15.64
N GLY A 91 9.10 9.64 16.15
CA GLY A 91 8.04 8.76 16.67
C GLY A 91 7.47 7.76 15.67
N LEU A 92 8.02 7.66 14.46
CA LEU A 92 7.78 6.56 13.52
C LEU A 92 8.96 5.58 13.50
N SER A 93 8.67 4.30 13.36
CA SER A 93 9.63 3.18 13.32
C SER A 93 9.00 1.96 12.66
#